data_AF-A0A8M2BJC7-F1
#
_entry.id   AF-A0A8M2BJC7-F1
#
_cell.length_a   1.000
_cell.length_b   1.000
_cell.length_c   1.000
_cell.angle_alpha   90.00
_cell.angle_beta   90.00
_cell.angle_gamma   90.00
#
_symmetry.space_group_name_H-M   'P 1'
#
loop_
_entity.id
_entity.type
_entity.pdbx_description
1 polymer ?
#
loop_
_entity_poly.entity_id
_entity_poly.type
_entity_poly.pdbx_seq_one_letter_code
_entity_poly.pdbx_strand_id
1 'polypeptide(L)'
;MSNVSDVNSSIPEVAQRLLWYQFEACAEAPHWFLLYYGVKVLNLVAGVPLNALVMWQILRKKSEGSTSDIFIFNLSVLDAYFGLMTPVDLANRLYFNDDHIWYSVRFAYGLKDTTPLFLTCICLDRYVAVVHPILFTGTRDTGIRIGVSMVVWGLILAYSLTKCILGVMSVNEVFSGLILSAFSIMVFCNLSIIWVLRKSVAGKEVMNPVKRKAFKMVMTVLAIIIGNYLPPVALMPFASTYSFITFRCKISLAVFSIMDLSCTVEPLLYISKMDQSAFCSCLKSPSKKPINVSV
;
A
#
# COMPACT_ATOMS: atom_id res chain seq x y z
N MET A 1 66.59 -14.28 1.83
CA MET A 1 66.01 -12.93 1.63
C MET A 1 64.52 -13.05 1.90
N SER A 2 64.09 -12.49 3.04
CA SER A 2 62.70 -12.21 3.49
C SER A 2 61.56 -13.05 2.88
N ASN A 3 61.06 -14.02 3.67
CA ASN A 3 59.80 -14.71 3.46
C ASN A 3 58.65 -13.69 3.43
N VAL A 4 58.02 -13.56 2.26
CA VAL A 4 56.76 -12.83 2.09
C VAL A 4 55.64 -13.76 2.53
N SER A 5 55.39 -13.82 3.84
CA SER A 5 54.30 -14.63 4.40
C SER A 5 53.51 -13.90 5.50
N ASP A 6 53.53 -12.57 5.51
CA ASP A 6 52.70 -11.75 6.40
C ASP A 6 51.89 -10.72 5.59
N VAL A 7 51.00 -11.22 4.73
CA VAL A 7 49.82 -10.46 4.28
C VAL A 7 48.58 -11.29 4.56
N ASN A 8 48.44 -11.72 5.82
CA ASN A 8 47.16 -12.07 6.43
C ASN A 8 46.85 -11.01 7.48
N SER A 9 46.91 -9.73 7.09
CA SER A 9 46.33 -8.65 7.86
C SER A 9 44.82 -8.76 7.75
N SER A 10 44.23 -9.48 8.70
CA SER A 10 42.97 -9.11 9.36
C SER A 10 42.14 -8.07 8.59
N ILE A 11 41.43 -8.52 7.55
CA ILE A 11 40.26 -7.78 7.08
C ILE A 11 39.33 -7.77 8.31
N PRO A 12 39.04 -6.61 8.92
CA PRO A 12 38.25 -6.58 10.14
C PRO A 12 36.91 -7.26 9.85
N GLU A 13 36.46 -8.15 10.73
CA GLU A 13 35.16 -8.86 10.64
C GLU A 13 33.97 -7.91 10.33
N VAL A 14 34.14 -6.62 10.61
CA VAL A 14 33.23 -5.53 10.25
C VAL A 14 32.97 -5.42 8.73
N ALA A 15 33.97 -5.66 7.87
CA ALA A 15 33.83 -5.54 6.42
C ALA A 15 33.06 -6.72 5.80
N GLN A 16 33.09 -7.89 6.44
CA GLN A 16 32.40 -9.10 5.97
C GLN A 16 30.93 -9.15 6.42
N ARG A 17 30.52 -8.27 7.35
CA ARG A 17 29.19 -8.28 8.00
C ARG A 17 28.13 -7.40 7.33
N LEU A 18 28.44 -6.62 6.28
CA LEU A 18 27.45 -5.84 5.54
C LEU A 18 26.55 -6.73 4.65
N LEU A 19 25.92 -7.75 5.22
CA LEU A 19 24.92 -8.59 4.55
C LEU A 19 23.60 -7.82 4.49
N TRP A 20 23.56 -6.74 3.69
CA TRP A 20 22.31 -6.03 3.36
C TRP A 20 21.25 -6.97 2.76
N TYR A 21 21.65 -8.18 2.36
CA TYR A 21 20.79 -9.26 1.89
C TYR A 21 20.43 -10.35 2.94
N GLN A 22 20.79 -10.16 4.21
CA GLN A 22 20.49 -11.00 5.39
C GLN A 22 21.10 -12.41 5.42
N PHE A 23 21.06 -13.16 4.31
CA PHE A 23 21.56 -14.52 4.22
C PHE A 23 22.67 -14.59 3.17
N GLU A 24 23.81 -15.19 3.50
CA GLU A 24 24.95 -15.31 2.57
C GLU A 24 24.56 -15.90 1.20
N ALA A 25 23.68 -16.90 1.20
CA ALA A 25 23.13 -17.53 0.00
C ALA A 25 22.37 -16.56 -0.93
N CYS A 26 21.97 -15.38 -0.47
CA CYS A 26 21.31 -14.36 -1.27
C CYS A 26 22.27 -13.45 -2.05
N ALA A 27 23.59 -13.58 -1.84
CA ALA A 27 24.62 -12.77 -2.51
C ALA A 27 24.58 -12.90 -4.05
N GLU A 28 24.09 -14.03 -4.57
CA GLU A 28 23.97 -14.29 -6.02
C GLU A 28 22.87 -13.45 -6.71
N ALA A 29 21.94 -12.84 -5.95
CA ALA A 29 20.78 -12.16 -6.49
C ALA A 29 20.60 -10.72 -5.94
N PRO A 30 21.60 -9.83 -6.08
CA PRO A 30 21.59 -8.52 -5.45
C PRO A 30 20.52 -7.57 -6.01
N HIS A 31 20.09 -7.77 -7.26
CA HIS A 31 19.14 -6.89 -7.94
C HIS A 31 17.76 -6.82 -7.27
N TRP A 32 17.27 -7.93 -6.68
CA TRP A 32 16.00 -7.92 -5.95
C TRP A 32 16.07 -7.11 -4.67
N PHE A 33 17.23 -7.10 -4.00
CA PHE A 33 17.44 -6.25 -2.84
C PHE A 33 17.55 -4.77 -3.23
N LEU A 34 18.16 -4.44 -4.39
CA LEU A 34 18.17 -3.06 -4.89
C LEU A 34 16.75 -2.54 -5.13
N LEU A 35 15.89 -3.35 -5.77
CA LEU A 35 14.49 -3.01 -5.96
C LEU A 35 13.80 -2.80 -4.60
N TYR A 36 13.98 -3.74 -3.69
CA TYR A 36 13.39 -3.71 -2.35
C TYR A 36 13.76 -2.47 -1.55
N TYR A 37 15.04 -2.13 -1.49
CA TYR A 37 15.50 -0.93 -0.80
C TYR A 37 15.14 0.35 -1.53
N GLY A 38 15.13 0.34 -2.86
CA GLY A 38 14.66 1.46 -3.67
C GLY A 38 13.20 1.81 -3.36
N VAL A 39 12.32 0.82 -3.30
CA VAL A 39 10.90 1.02 -2.94
C VAL A 39 10.75 1.50 -1.50
N LYS A 40 11.54 0.97 -0.56
CA LYS A 40 11.55 1.44 0.83
C LYS A 40 11.91 2.91 0.96
N VAL A 41 12.99 3.34 0.28
CA VAL A 41 13.40 4.75 0.29
C VAL A 41 12.34 5.62 -0.38
N LEU A 42 11.74 5.17 -1.49
CA LEU A 42 10.60 5.86 -2.12
C LEU A 42 9.44 6.04 -1.15
N ASN A 43 9.05 4.98 -0.44
CA ASN A 43 7.96 5.01 0.54
C ASN A 43 8.28 5.92 1.73
N LEU A 44 9.53 5.95 2.18
CA LEU A 44 9.96 6.86 3.25
C LEU A 44 9.91 8.33 2.80
N VAL A 45 10.45 8.64 1.62
CA VAL A 45 10.61 10.03 1.14
C VAL A 45 9.33 10.60 0.53
N ALA A 46 8.55 9.79 -0.18
CA ALA A 46 7.32 10.21 -0.84
C ALA A 46 6.07 9.66 -0.15
N GLY A 47 6.04 8.35 0.15
CA GLY A 47 4.88 7.68 0.75
C GLY A 47 4.48 8.25 2.12
N VAL A 48 5.44 8.45 3.04
CA VAL A 48 5.15 8.98 4.39
C VAL A 48 4.57 10.40 4.31
N PRO A 49 5.18 11.39 3.61
CA PRO A 49 4.57 12.70 3.46
C PRO A 49 3.19 12.69 2.79
N LEU A 50 2.99 11.85 1.78
CA LEU A 50 1.69 11.73 1.10
C LEU A 50 0.61 11.19 2.04
N ASN A 51 0.90 10.14 2.80
CA ASN A 51 -0.05 9.58 3.78
C ASN A 51 -0.33 10.56 4.93
N ALA A 52 0.70 11.28 5.41
CA ALA A 52 0.52 12.34 6.39
C ALA A 52 -0.39 13.46 5.87
N LEU A 53 -0.23 13.85 4.60
CA LEU A 53 -1.10 14.81 3.94
C LEU A 53 -2.54 14.30 3.82
N VAL A 54 -2.75 13.02 3.46
CA VAL A 54 -4.08 12.39 3.44
C VAL A 54 -4.75 12.47 4.81
N MET A 55 -4.05 12.05 5.88
CA MET A 55 -4.56 12.14 7.25
C MET A 55 -4.94 13.58 7.61
N TRP A 56 -4.05 14.53 7.36
CA TRP A 56 -4.28 15.95 7.64
C TRP A 56 -5.49 16.52 6.89
N GLN A 57 -5.65 16.17 5.61
CA GLN A 57 -6.79 16.63 4.81
C GLN A 57 -8.11 16.07 5.33
N ILE A 58 -8.15 14.79 5.69
CA ILE A 58 -9.35 14.16 6.28
C ILE A 58 -9.71 14.85 7.59
N LEU A 59 -8.74 15.08 8.48
CA LEU A 59 -8.96 15.72 9.77
C LEU A 59 -9.39 17.19 9.65
N ARG A 60 -8.95 17.92 8.63
CA ARG A 60 -9.33 19.33 8.40
C ARG A 60 -10.66 19.50 7.66
N LYS A 61 -11.22 18.42 7.10
CA LYS A 61 -12.45 18.50 6.32
C LYS A 61 -13.63 18.85 7.23
N LYS A 62 -14.22 20.04 7.01
CA LYS A 62 -15.39 20.51 7.76
C LYS A 62 -16.73 19.95 7.29
N SER A 63 -16.81 19.43 6.06
CA SER A 63 -18.06 18.88 5.50
C SER A 63 -18.22 17.41 5.83
N GLU A 64 -19.44 16.88 5.64
CA GLU A 64 -19.67 15.43 5.56
C GLU A 64 -18.57 14.80 4.70
N GLY A 65 -17.76 13.94 5.33
CA GLY A 65 -16.64 13.27 4.70
C GLY A 65 -17.07 12.52 3.43
N SER A 66 -16.11 12.17 2.58
CA SER A 66 -16.39 11.08 1.66
C SER A 66 -16.65 9.86 2.54
N THR A 67 -17.61 9.03 2.15
CA THR A 67 -18.10 7.96 3.02
C THR A 67 -16.96 7.06 3.51
N SER A 68 -16.00 6.74 2.65
CA SER A 68 -14.86 5.88 2.97
C SER A 68 -13.74 6.58 3.77
N ASP A 69 -13.88 7.83 4.20
CA ASP A 69 -12.79 8.61 4.81
C ASP A 69 -12.22 7.93 6.07
N ILE A 70 -13.04 7.23 6.86
CA ILE A 70 -12.56 6.44 8.01
C ILE A 70 -11.61 5.33 7.56
N PHE A 71 -11.96 4.55 6.54
CA PHE A 71 -11.11 3.47 6.05
C PHE A 71 -9.83 4.01 5.40
N ILE A 72 -9.93 5.12 4.67
CA ILE A 72 -8.77 5.78 4.04
C ILE A 72 -7.82 6.34 5.11
N PHE A 73 -8.36 6.93 6.18
CA PHE A 73 -7.56 7.40 7.31
C PHE A 73 -6.78 6.25 7.95
N ASN A 74 -7.46 5.16 8.29
CA ASN A 74 -6.81 3.99 8.89
C ASN A 74 -5.75 3.37 7.97
N LEU A 75 -6.02 3.27 6.66
CA LEU A 75 -5.05 2.82 5.67
C LEU A 75 -3.79 3.72 5.67
N SER A 76 -3.99 5.04 5.66
CA SER A 76 -2.87 6.00 5.65
C SER A 76 -2.03 5.97 6.93
N VAL A 77 -2.63 5.64 8.08
CA VAL A 77 -1.90 5.41 9.34
C VAL A 77 -0.97 4.20 9.20
N LEU A 78 -1.47 3.08 8.66
CA LEU A 78 -0.71 1.85 8.48
C LEU A 78 0.46 2.04 7.51
N ASP A 79 0.21 2.66 6.35
CA ASP A 79 1.25 2.90 5.34
C ASP A 79 2.30 3.91 5.81
N ALA A 80 1.89 4.97 6.54
CA ALA A 80 2.82 5.92 7.14
C ALA A 80 3.71 5.25 8.21
N TYR A 81 3.11 4.44 9.09
CA TYR A 81 3.86 3.69 10.10
C TYR A 81 4.87 2.73 9.46
N PHE A 82 4.44 1.99 8.43
CA PHE A 82 5.32 1.09 7.69
C PHE A 82 6.50 1.84 7.05
N GLY A 83 6.22 2.98 6.41
CA GLY A 83 7.27 3.84 5.86
C GLY A 83 8.25 4.34 6.92
N LEU A 84 7.76 4.78 8.09
CA LEU A 84 8.57 5.25 9.22
C LEU A 84 9.44 4.15 9.86
N MET A 85 9.08 2.88 9.71
CA MET A 85 9.90 1.75 10.17
C MET A 85 11.09 1.44 9.23
N THR A 86 11.18 2.10 8.07
CA THR A 86 12.27 1.89 7.11
C THR A 86 13.66 2.19 7.68
N PRO A 87 13.93 3.35 8.33
CA PRO A 87 15.21 3.61 8.96
C PRO A 87 15.54 2.60 10.07
N VAL A 88 14.54 2.14 10.84
CA VAL A 88 14.71 1.14 11.90
C VAL A 88 15.15 -0.20 11.32
N ASP A 89 14.48 -0.68 10.27
CA ASP A 89 14.87 -1.91 9.56
C ASP A 89 16.27 -1.80 8.94
N LEU A 90 16.58 -0.69 8.27
CA LEU A 90 17.90 -0.46 7.68
C LEU A 90 19.01 -0.42 8.73
N ALA A 91 18.81 0.33 9.81
CA ALA A 91 19.80 0.46 10.87
C ALA A 91 20.04 -0.87 11.58
N ASN A 92 18.96 -1.61 11.87
CA ASN A 92 19.09 -2.93 12.47
C ASN A 92 19.85 -3.89 11.56
N ARG A 93 19.52 -3.90 10.27
CA ARG A 93 20.12 -4.81 9.31
C ARG A 93 21.60 -4.54 9.04
N LEU A 94 22.00 -3.27 9.02
CA LEU A 94 23.36 -2.87 8.66
C LEU A 94 24.32 -2.80 9.87
N TYR A 95 23.81 -2.50 11.07
CA TYR A 95 24.67 -2.18 12.22
C TYR A 95 24.41 -3.03 13.45
N PHE A 96 23.14 -3.16 13.88
CA PHE A 96 22.84 -3.72 15.20
C PHE A 96 22.62 -5.23 15.19
N ASN A 97 21.91 -5.74 14.19
CA ASN A 97 21.43 -7.12 14.09
C ASN A 97 20.80 -7.63 15.41
N ASP A 98 19.95 -6.81 16.02
CA ASP A 98 19.29 -7.09 17.29
C ASP A 98 17.95 -7.81 17.06
N ASP A 99 17.74 -8.90 17.79
CA ASP A 99 16.53 -9.73 17.69
C ASP A 99 15.26 -9.02 18.16
N HIS A 100 15.33 -8.16 19.18
CA HIS A 100 14.20 -7.34 19.64
C HIS A 100 13.74 -6.36 18.57
N ILE A 101 14.69 -5.79 17.83
CA ILE A 101 14.36 -4.92 16.69
C ILE A 101 13.78 -5.75 15.54
N TRP A 102 14.29 -6.97 15.29
CA TRP A 102 13.71 -7.87 14.30
C TRP A 102 12.24 -8.22 14.57
N TYR A 103 11.85 -8.40 15.84
CA TYR A 103 10.44 -8.58 16.21
C TYR A 103 9.60 -7.36 15.82
N SER A 104 10.06 -6.16 16.16
CA SER A 104 9.38 -4.90 15.82
C SER A 104 9.25 -4.69 14.31
N VAL A 105 10.29 -5.02 13.55
CA VAL A 105 10.30 -4.97 12.09
C VAL A 105 9.26 -5.96 11.52
N ARG A 106 9.24 -7.21 11.99
CA ARG A 106 8.24 -8.22 11.56
C ARG A 106 6.81 -7.80 11.86
N PHE A 107 6.58 -7.17 13.02
CA PHE A 107 5.29 -6.60 13.37
C PHE A 107 4.85 -5.53 12.35
N ALA A 108 5.74 -4.61 11.99
CA ALA A 108 5.46 -3.58 10.99
C ALA A 108 5.13 -4.16 9.60
N TYR A 109 5.84 -5.21 9.17
CA TYR A 109 5.45 -5.94 7.95
C TYR A 109 4.10 -6.65 8.09
N GLY A 110 3.76 -7.14 9.28
CA GLY A 110 2.46 -7.74 9.52
C GLY A 110 1.32 -6.74 9.31
N LEU A 111 1.51 -5.52 9.79
CA LEU A 111 0.57 -4.43 9.58
C LEU A 111 0.46 -4.11 8.09
N LYS A 112 1.59 -4.09 7.36
CA LYS A 112 1.60 -3.80 5.93
C LYS A 112 0.92 -4.88 5.09
N ASP A 113 1.21 -6.15 5.35
CA ASP A 113 0.61 -7.30 4.66
C ASP A 113 -0.93 -7.28 4.69
N THR A 114 -1.49 -6.69 5.74
CA THR A 114 -2.93 -6.70 6.03
C THR A 114 -3.62 -5.38 5.68
N THR A 115 -2.92 -4.36 5.17
CA THR A 115 -3.55 -3.16 4.60
C THR A 115 -4.58 -3.43 3.49
N PRO A 116 -4.47 -4.49 2.67
CA PRO A 116 -5.49 -4.83 1.69
C PRO A 116 -6.89 -5.00 2.29
N LEU A 117 -7.02 -5.33 3.57
CA LEU A 117 -8.32 -5.39 4.25
C LEU A 117 -9.04 -4.03 4.24
N PHE A 118 -8.34 -2.94 4.58
CA PHE A 118 -8.91 -1.60 4.49
C PHE A 118 -9.17 -1.18 3.05
N LEU A 119 -8.32 -1.59 2.11
CA LEU A 119 -8.54 -1.33 0.69
C LEU A 119 -9.79 -2.05 0.15
N THR A 120 -10.03 -3.29 0.61
CA THR A 120 -11.27 -4.02 0.36
C THR A 120 -12.49 -3.30 0.94
N CYS A 121 -12.40 -2.79 2.18
CA CYS A 121 -13.48 -1.98 2.77
C CYS A 121 -13.78 -0.72 1.93
N ILE A 122 -12.76 -0.03 1.44
CA ILE A 122 -12.91 1.14 0.55
C ILE A 122 -13.61 0.73 -0.75
N CYS A 123 -13.20 -0.37 -1.37
CA CYS A 123 -13.79 -0.86 -2.62
C CYS A 123 -15.26 -1.28 -2.44
N LEU A 124 -15.56 -2.01 -1.36
CA LEU A 124 -16.93 -2.41 -1.01
C LEU A 124 -17.84 -1.21 -0.74
N ASP A 125 -17.34 -0.21 -0.01
CA ASP A 125 -18.09 1.01 0.26
C ASP A 125 -18.46 1.75 -1.04
N ARG A 126 -17.52 1.84 -1.98
CA ARG A 126 -17.77 2.44 -3.31
C ARG A 126 -18.71 1.60 -4.15
N TYR A 127 -18.58 0.28 -4.08
CA TYR A 127 -19.45 -0.65 -4.78
C TYR A 127 -20.90 -0.47 -4.31
N VAL A 128 -21.16 -0.52 -3.00
CA VAL A 128 -22.51 -0.35 -2.44
C VAL A 128 -23.06 1.03 -2.81
N ALA A 129 -22.25 2.10 -2.73
CA ALA A 129 -22.67 3.44 -3.10
C ALA A 129 -23.14 3.58 -4.56
N VAL A 130 -22.48 2.89 -5.50
CA VAL A 130 -22.75 3.00 -6.93
C VAL A 130 -23.79 1.99 -7.42
N VAL A 131 -23.70 0.75 -6.95
CA VAL A 131 -24.53 -0.37 -7.42
C VAL A 131 -25.84 -0.46 -6.63
N HIS A 132 -25.82 -0.09 -5.35
CA HIS A 132 -26.96 -0.18 -4.44
C HIS A 132 -27.25 1.15 -3.71
N PRO A 133 -27.54 2.25 -4.45
CA PRO A 133 -27.66 3.58 -3.86
C PRO A 133 -28.76 3.69 -2.79
N ILE A 134 -29.86 2.94 -2.91
CA ILE A 134 -30.97 2.94 -1.93
C ILE A 134 -30.52 2.33 -0.59
N LEU A 135 -29.81 1.19 -0.62
CA LEU A 135 -29.22 0.59 0.58
C LEU A 135 -28.14 1.50 1.17
N PHE A 136 -27.38 2.19 0.32
CA PHE A 136 -26.36 3.13 0.74
C PHE A 136 -26.93 4.35 1.47
N THR A 137 -28.05 4.90 1.00
CA THR A 137 -28.72 6.02 1.69
C THR A 137 -29.20 5.64 3.09
N GLY A 138 -29.58 4.38 3.31
CA GLY A 138 -29.95 3.86 4.64
C GLY A 138 -28.75 3.52 5.53
N THR A 139 -27.61 3.14 4.95
CA THR A 139 -26.39 2.68 5.66
C THR A 139 -25.31 3.76 5.77
N ARG A 140 -25.66 5.04 5.66
CA ARG A 140 -24.73 6.18 5.85
C ARG A 140 -24.28 6.37 7.31
N ASP A 141 -24.47 5.36 8.15
CA ASP A 141 -24.13 5.36 9.56
C ASP A 141 -22.60 5.28 9.75
N THR A 142 -22.06 6.33 10.37
CA THR A 142 -20.66 6.40 10.79
C THR A 142 -20.33 5.30 11.81
N GLY A 143 -21.28 4.92 12.68
CA GLY A 143 -21.12 3.87 13.68
C GLY A 143 -20.81 2.51 13.07
N ILE A 144 -21.48 2.13 11.97
CA ILE A 144 -21.18 0.88 11.25
C ILE A 144 -19.73 0.88 10.73
N ARG A 145 -19.27 2.00 10.16
CA ARG A 145 -17.91 2.11 9.62
C ARG A 145 -16.85 2.04 10.72
N ILE A 146 -17.12 2.66 11.87
CA ILE A 146 -16.27 2.54 13.05
C ILE A 146 -16.22 1.08 13.52
N GLY A 147 -17.37 0.42 13.66
CA GLY A 147 -17.44 -0.99 14.03
C GLY A 147 -16.65 -1.91 13.09
N VAL A 148 -16.85 -1.76 11.78
CA VAL A 148 -16.07 -2.50 10.76
C VAL A 148 -14.57 -2.21 10.89
N SER A 149 -14.18 -0.94 11.08
CA SER A 149 -12.77 -0.57 11.26
C SER A 149 -12.15 -1.21 12.50
N MET A 150 -12.90 -1.28 13.61
CA MET A 150 -12.43 -1.96 14.83
C MET A 150 -12.21 -3.46 14.61
N VAL A 151 -13.11 -4.13 13.89
CA VAL A 151 -12.96 -5.55 13.53
C VAL A 151 -11.72 -5.75 12.65
N VAL A 152 -11.55 -4.90 11.62
CA VAL A 152 -10.40 -4.95 10.72
C VAL A 152 -9.10 -4.71 11.49
N TRP A 153 -9.04 -3.73 12.38
CA TRP A 153 -7.90 -3.51 13.27
C TRP A 153 -7.58 -4.73 14.13
N GLY A 154 -8.60 -5.39 14.69
CA GLY A 154 -8.42 -6.63 15.45
C GLY A 154 -7.74 -7.73 14.63
N LEU A 155 -8.20 -7.93 13.39
CA LEU A 155 -7.60 -8.91 12.45
C LEU A 155 -6.15 -8.54 12.08
N ILE A 156 -5.91 -7.26 11.78
CA ILE A 156 -4.59 -6.72 11.45
C ILE A 156 -3.62 -6.96 12.61
N LEU A 157 -4.02 -6.59 13.84
CA LEU A 157 -3.18 -6.74 15.03
C LEU A 157 -2.90 -8.21 15.35
N ALA A 158 -3.91 -9.08 15.26
CA ALA A 158 -3.75 -10.51 15.50
C ALA A 158 -2.76 -11.15 14.50
N TYR A 159 -2.91 -10.87 13.20
CA TYR A 159 -1.98 -11.33 12.19
C TYR A 159 -0.56 -10.78 12.41
N SER A 160 -0.45 -9.48 12.71
CA SER A 160 0.84 -8.80 12.90
C SER A 160 1.60 -9.32 14.11
N LEU A 161 0.88 -9.57 15.21
CA LEU A 161 1.45 -10.15 16.42
C LEU A 161 1.89 -11.59 16.20
N THR A 162 1.11 -12.36 15.43
CA THR A 162 1.48 -13.74 15.05
C THR A 162 2.75 -13.74 14.20
N LYS A 163 2.83 -12.89 13.17
CA LYS A 163 4.03 -12.73 12.33
C LYS A 163 5.24 -12.24 13.13
N CYS A 164 5.03 -11.37 14.10
CA CYS A 164 6.06 -10.91 15.02
C CYS A 164 6.66 -12.09 15.79
N ILE A 165 5.84 -12.83 16.54
CA ILE A 165 6.30 -13.86 17.49
C ILE A 165 6.73 -15.15 16.78
N LEU A 166 5.91 -15.67 15.86
CA LEU A 166 6.11 -16.97 15.21
C LEU A 166 6.91 -16.88 13.90
N GLY A 167 7.18 -15.67 13.41
CA GLY A 167 7.96 -15.43 12.21
C GLY A 167 7.19 -15.59 10.90
N VAL A 168 7.85 -15.24 9.79
CA VAL A 168 7.22 -15.06 8.48
C VAL A 168 6.58 -16.33 7.92
N MET A 169 7.25 -17.48 8.05
CA MET A 169 6.77 -18.72 7.43
C MET A 169 5.46 -19.21 8.04
N SER A 170 5.25 -18.97 9.33
CA SER A 170 4.04 -19.40 10.05
C SER A 170 2.75 -18.74 9.56
N VAL A 171 2.86 -17.55 8.96
CA VAL A 171 1.70 -16.76 8.50
C VAL A 171 1.53 -16.76 6.99
N ASN A 172 2.43 -17.38 6.22
CA ASN A 172 2.42 -17.34 4.75
C ASN A 172 1.12 -17.90 4.14
N GLU A 173 0.57 -18.99 4.69
CA GLU A 173 -0.68 -19.58 4.21
C GLU A 173 -1.87 -18.67 4.50
N VAL A 174 -1.93 -18.11 5.71
CA VAL A 174 -2.95 -17.14 6.11
C VAL A 174 -2.88 -15.90 5.23
N PHE A 175 -1.67 -15.38 4.97
CA PHE A 175 -1.43 -14.28 4.05
C PHE A 175 -1.93 -14.60 2.64
N SER A 176 -1.62 -15.79 2.13
CA SER A 176 -2.02 -16.23 0.79
C SER A 176 -3.54 -16.28 0.65
N GLY A 177 -4.26 -16.80 1.65
CA GLY A 177 -5.72 -16.79 1.67
C GLY A 177 -6.31 -15.38 1.79
N LEU A 178 -5.72 -14.54 2.65
CA LEU A 178 -6.13 -13.15 2.83
C LEU A 178 -5.97 -12.35 1.55
N ILE A 179 -4.79 -12.42 0.91
CA ILE A 179 -4.52 -11.62 -0.29
C ILE A 179 -5.36 -12.09 -1.47
N LEU A 180 -5.58 -13.40 -1.63
CA LEU A 180 -6.45 -13.96 -2.66
C LEU A 180 -7.90 -13.46 -2.52
N SER A 181 -8.45 -13.53 -1.30
CA SER A 181 -9.81 -13.07 -1.03
C SER A 181 -9.94 -11.55 -1.19
N ALA A 182 -9.03 -10.77 -0.62
CA ALA A 182 -9.00 -9.32 -0.75
C ALA A 182 -8.90 -8.87 -2.21
N PHE A 183 -7.97 -9.46 -2.99
CA PHE A 183 -7.81 -9.20 -4.42
C PHE A 183 -9.09 -9.50 -5.20
N SER A 184 -9.68 -10.67 -4.98
CA SER A 184 -10.90 -11.10 -5.67
C SER A 184 -12.05 -10.12 -5.42
N ILE A 185 -12.26 -9.70 -4.16
CA ILE A 185 -13.31 -8.75 -3.80
C ILE A 185 -13.02 -7.38 -4.42
N MET A 186 -11.77 -6.89 -4.35
CA MET A 186 -11.38 -5.60 -4.92
C MET A 186 -11.60 -5.56 -6.44
N VAL A 187 -11.18 -6.59 -7.17
CA VAL A 187 -11.40 -6.70 -8.61
C VAL A 187 -12.88 -6.75 -8.93
N PHE A 188 -13.66 -7.58 -8.23
CA PHE A 188 -15.11 -7.67 -8.40
C PHE A 188 -15.81 -6.31 -8.20
N CYS A 189 -15.48 -5.61 -7.11
CA CYS A 189 -16.05 -4.30 -6.80
C CYS A 189 -15.79 -3.29 -7.93
N ASN A 190 -14.53 -3.18 -8.37
CA ASN A 190 -14.14 -2.22 -9.39
C ASN A 190 -14.74 -2.56 -10.76
N LEU A 191 -14.75 -3.83 -11.17
CA LEU A 191 -15.39 -4.29 -12.41
C LEU A 191 -16.90 -4.02 -12.40
N SER A 192 -17.56 -4.23 -11.27
CA SER A 192 -19.00 -3.95 -11.13
C SER A 192 -19.31 -2.46 -11.24
N ILE A 193 -18.49 -1.60 -10.62
CA ILE A 193 -18.61 -0.14 -10.76
C ILE A 193 -18.43 0.28 -12.23
N ILE A 194 -17.40 -0.24 -12.90
CA ILE A 194 -17.15 0.00 -14.34
C ILE A 194 -18.35 -0.41 -15.18
N TRP A 195 -18.93 -1.59 -14.89
CA TRP A 195 -20.09 -2.11 -15.61
C TRP A 195 -21.33 -1.23 -15.43
N VAL A 196 -21.67 -0.83 -14.19
CA VAL A 196 -22.80 0.07 -13.91
C VAL A 196 -22.59 1.43 -14.58
N LEU A 197 -21.38 2.00 -14.51
CA LEU A 197 -21.07 3.27 -15.15
C LEU A 197 -21.23 3.19 -16.68
N ARG A 198 -20.75 2.12 -17.32
CA ARG A 198 -20.93 1.87 -18.77
C ARG A 198 -22.40 1.73 -19.14
N LYS A 199 -23.15 0.92 -18.40
CA LYS A 199 -24.59 0.73 -18.62
C LYS A 199 -25.35 2.05 -18.54
N SER A 200 -24.95 2.96 -17.64
CA SER A 200 -25.56 4.29 -17.50
C SER A 200 -25.28 5.28 -18.65
N VAL A 201 -24.37 4.91 -19.55
CA VAL A 201 -23.96 5.67 -20.75
C VAL A 201 -24.43 4.97 -22.04
N ALA A 202 -24.76 3.68 -21.99
CA ALA A 202 -25.32 2.96 -23.12
C ALA A 202 -26.58 3.69 -23.64
N GLY A 203 -26.57 4.04 -24.93
CA GLY A 203 -27.63 4.83 -25.57
C GLY A 203 -27.45 6.36 -25.52
N LYS A 204 -26.37 6.88 -24.94
CA LYS A 204 -26.03 8.32 -24.98
C LYS A 204 -24.76 8.54 -25.80
N GLU A 205 -24.79 9.46 -26.76
CA GLU A 205 -23.64 9.75 -27.64
C GLU A 205 -22.43 10.32 -26.87
N VAL A 206 -22.67 11.06 -25.79
CA VAL A 206 -21.62 11.72 -25.01
C VAL A 206 -21.72 11.35 -23.53
N MET A 207 -20.64 10.76 -22.98
CA MET A 207 -20.50 10.58 -21.54
C MET A 207 -20.26 11.94 -20.88
N ASN A 208 -21.16 12.35 -19.98
CA ASN A 208 -21.01 13.55 -19.14
C ASN A 208 -19.59 13.57 -18.49
N PRO A 209 -18.91 14.73 -18.46
CA PRO A 209 -17.54 14.86 -17.94
C PRO A 209 -17.34 14.28 -16.53
N VAL A 210 -18.33 14.39 -15.65
CA VAL A 210 -18.26 13.84 -14.28
C VAL A 210 -18.17 12.32 -14.30
N LYS A 211 -19.04 11.65 -15.07
CA LYS A 211 -19.00 10.20 -15.24
C LYS A 211 -17.72 9.74 -15.92
N ARG A 212 -17.21 10.52 -16.89
CA ARG A 212 -15.93 10.25 -17.56
C ARG A 212 -14.76 10.29 -16.58
N LYS A 213 -14.71 11.29 -15.70
CA LYS A 213 -13.70 11.40 -14.63
C LYS A 213 -13.78 10.21 -13.67
N ALA A 214 -14.98 9.87 -13.20
CA ALA A 214 -15.20 8.71 -12.33
C ALA A 214 -14.79 7.38 -12.99
N PHE A 215 -15.18 7.17 -14.24
CA PHE A 215 -14.83 5.97 -15.01
C PHE A 215 -13.31 5.81 -15.15
N LYS A 216 -12.60 6.87 -15.55
CA LYS A 216 -11.13 6.85 -15.67
C LYS A 216 -10.46 6.55 -14.34
N MET A 217 -10.95 7.14 -13.25
CA MET A 217 -10.43 6.91 -11.90
C MET A 217 -10.54 5.46 -11.48
N VAL A 218 -11.70 4.83 -11.67
CA VAL A 218 -11.91 3.42 -11.30
C VAL A 218 -11.04 2.49 -12.16
N MET A 219 -10.84 2.80 -13.44
CA MET A 219 -9.89 2.07 -14.29
C MET A 219 -8.45 2.18 -13.78
N THR A 220 -8.02 3.38 -13.35
CA THR A 220 -6.69 3.57 -12.74
C THR A 220 -6.55 2.79 -11.43
N VAL A 221 -7.55 2.84 -10.55
CA VAL A 221 -7.57 2.05 -9.30
C VAL A 221 -7.46 0.55 -9.60
N LEU A 222 -8.24 0.05 -10.55
CA LEU A 222 -8.19 -1.37 -10.94
C LEU A 222 -6.81 -1.77 -11.49
N ALA A 223 -6.19 -0.91 -12.31
CA ALA A 223 -4.85 -1.17 -12.82
C ALA A 223 -3.80 -1.23 -11.69
N ILE A 224 -3.89 -0.34 -10.70
CA ILE A 224 -3.01 -0.34 -9.51
C ILE A 224 -3.23 -1.62 -8.69
N ILE A 225 -4.49 -2.02 -8.49
CA ILE A 225 -4.82 -3.24 -7.75
C ILE A 225 -4.21 -4.46 -8.44
N ILE A 226 -4.38 -4.57 -9.77
CA ILE A 226 -3.80 -5.67 -10.55
C ILE A 226 -2.27 -5.62 -10.47
N GLY A 227 -1.66 -4.46 -10.68
CA GLY A 227 -0.20 -4.31 -10.65
C GLY A 227 0.42 -4.69 -9.31
N ASN A 228 -0.16 -4.23 -8.19
CA ASN A 228 0.41 -4.41 -6.86
C ASN A 228 0.07 -5.76 -6.21
N TYR A 229 -1.13 -6.28 -6.45
CA TYR A 229 -1.65 -7.42 -5.69
C TYR A 229 -1.81 -8.71 -6.50
N LEU A 230 -1.74 -8.67 -7.84
CA LEU A 230 -1.67 -9.91 -8.63
C LEU A 230 -0.39 -10.73 -8.35
N PRO A 231 0.82 -10.13 -8.23
CA PRO A 231 2.03 -10.89 -7.93
C PRO A 231 1.97 -11.72 -6.63
N PRO A 232 1.57 -11.18 -5.46
CA PRO A 232 1.42 -12.01 -4.26
C PRO A 232 0.35 -13.09 -4.43
N VAL A 233 -0.77 -12.78 -5.08
CA VAL A 233 -1.84 -13.76 -5.35
C VAL A 233 -1.35 -14.91 -6.23
N ALA A 234 -0.53 -14.62 -7.23
CA ALA A 234 -0.05 -15.61 -8.19
C ALA A 234 1.11 -16.46 -7.64
N LEU A 235 1.93 -15.92 -6.74
CA LEU A 235 3.20 -16.55 -6.34
C LEU A 235 3.20 -17.09 -4.91
N MET A 236 2.50 -16.45 -3.96
CA MET A 236 2.55 -16.85 -2.54
C MET A 236 1.89 -18.20 -2.23
N PRO A 237 0.78 -18.61 -2.88
CA PRO A 237 0.20 -19.94 -2.67
C PRO A 237 1.14 -21.10 -3.01
N PHE A 238 2.15 -20.86 -3.85
CA PHE A 238 3.13 -21.86 -4.28
C PHE A 238 4.44 -21.80 -3.48
N ALA A 239 4.47 -21.09 -2.35
CA ALA A 239 5.68 -20.90 -1.54
C ALA A 239 6.42 -22.20 -1.19
N SER A 240 5.70 -23.29 -0.96
CA SER A 240 6.25 -24.61 -0.63
C SER A 240 6.98 -25.30 -1.79
N THR A 241 6.72 -24.88 -3.03
CA THR A 241 7.34 -25.49 -4.23
C THR A 241 8.69 -24.87 -4.57
N TYR A 242 8.98 -23.68 -4.03
CA TYR A 242 10.22 -22.97 -4.31
C TYR A 242 11.34 -23.39 -3.36
N SER A 243 12.58 -23.40 -3.87
CA SER A 243 13.75 -23.52 -3.00
C SER A 243 13.87 -22.32 -2.07
N PHE A 244 14.59 -22.49 -0.95
CA PHE A 244 14.84 -21.43 0.02
C PHE A 244 15.39 -20.15 -0.63
N ILE A 245 16.40 -20.28 -1.48
CA ILE A 245 17.04 -19.15 -2.18
C ILE A 245 16.03 -18.46 -3.11
N THR A 246 15.30 -19.23 -3.92
CA THR A 246 14.33 -18.68 -4.86
C THR A 246 13.21 -17.94 -4.14
N PHE A 247 12.67 -18.50 -3.06
CA PHE A 247 11.60 -17.86 -2.30
C PHE A 247 12.10 -16.63 -1.53
N ARG A 248 13.16 -16.77 -0.73
CA ARG A 248 13.62 -15.74 0.23
C ARG A 248 14.46 -14.64 -0.42
N CYS A 249 15.28 -14.97 -1.42
CA CYS A 249 16.22 -14.03 -2.03
C CYS A 249 15.70 -13.43 -3.35
N LYS A 250 14.60 -13.93 -3.92
CA LYS A 250 14.07 -13.47 -5.21
C LYS A 250 12.57 -13.16 -5.15
N ILE A 251 11.73 -14.18 -5.00
CA ILE A 251 10.27 -14.06 -5.13
C ILE A 251 9.68 -13.16 -4.04
N SER A 252 10.00 -13.41 -2.77
CA SER A 252 9.44 -12.61 -1.67
C SER A 252 9.83 -11.14 -1.78
N LEU A 253 11.11 -10.84 -2.05
CA LEU A 253 11.56 -9.47 -2.26
C LEU A 253 10.84 -8.81 -3.43
N ALA A 254 10.75 -9.46 -4.59
CA ALA A 254 10.06 -8.92 -5.75
C ALA A 254 8.58 -8.62 -5.46
N VAL A 255 7.88 -9.61 -4.90
CA VAL A 255 6.45 -9.53 -4.59
C VAL A 255 6.16 -8.43 -3.58
N PHE A 256 6.87 -8.40 -2.45
CA PHE A 256 6.66 -7.37 -1.43
C PHE A 256 7.08 -6.00 -1.93
N SER A 257 8.16 -5.88 -2.71
CA SER A 257 8.53 -4.59 -3.33
C SER A 257 7.43 -4.03 -4.22
N ILE A 258 6.83 -4.88 -5.06
CA ILE A 258 5.74 -4.46 -5.94
C ILE A 258 4.50 -4.09 -5.12
N MET A 259 4.14 -4.91 -4.14
CA MET A 259 3.00 -4.63 -3.25
C MET A 259 3.20 -3.32 -2.48
N ASP A 260 4.42 -3.05 -2.00
CA ASP A 260 4.76 -1.89 -1.19
C ASP A 260 4.76 -0.57 -1.97
N LEU A 261 4.79 -0.60 -3.31
CA LEU A 261 4.57 0.61 -4.13
C LEU A 261 3.21 1.26 -3.86
N SER A 262 2.23 0.48 -3.37
CA SER A 262 0.92 0.97 -2.92
C SER A 262 1.04 2.15 -1.93
N CYS A 263 2.00 2.10 -1.01
CA CYS A 263 2.18 3.12 0.03
C CYS A 263 2.42 4.53 -0.55
N THR A 264 2.94 4.63 -1.77
CA THR A 264 3.17 5.91 -2.47
C THR A 264 2.09 6.16 -3.51
N VAL A 265 1.70 5.14 -4.28
CA VAL A 265 0.78 5.28 -5.42
C VAL A 265 -0.66 5.56 -4.98
N GLU A 266 -1.15 4.88 -3.94
CA GLU A 266 -2.53 5.02 -3.45
C GLU A 266 -2.84 6.41 -2.85
N PRO A 267 -2.04 6.96 -1.92
CA PRO A 267 -2.30 8.31 -1.41
C PRO A 267 -2.10 9.39 -2.48
N LEU A 268 -1.16 9.19 -3.41
CA LEU A 268 -0.99 10.10 -4.56
C LEU A 268 -2.26 10.13 -5.42
N LEU A 269 -2.86 8.97 -5.69
CA LEU A 269 -4.12 8.89 -6.41
C LEU A 269 -5.27 9.56 -5.64
N TYR A 270 -5.36 9.34 -4.32
CA TYR A 270 -6.36 10.01 -3.48
C TYR A 270 -6.23 11.53 -3.56
N ILE A 271 -5.02 12.06 -3.43
CA ILE A 271 -4.76 13.50 -3.50
C ILE A 271 -5.09 14.05 -4.89
N SER A 272 -4.74 13.33 -5.97
CA SER A 272 -5.02 13.76 -7.34
C SER A 272 -6.52 13.87 -7.67
N LYS A 273 -7.37 13.16 -6.91
CA LYS A 273 -8.83 13.22 -7.03
C LYS A 273 -9.39 14.53 -6.49
N MET A 274 -8.77 15.06 -5.44
CA MET A 274 -9.22 16.30 -4.81
C MET A 274 -8.89 17.45 -5.77
N ASP A 275 -9.91 18.21 -6.17
CA ASP A 275 -9.70 19.35 -7.06
C ASP A 275 -8.62 20.28 -6.47
N GLN A 276 -7.78 20.82 -7.35
CA GLN A 276 -6.66 21.72 -7.02
C GLN A 276 -7.06 22.91 -6.12
N SER A 277 -8.35 23.21 -5.98
CA SER A 277 -8.89 24.20 -5.06
C SER A 277 -8.62 23.91 -3.58
N ALA A 278 -8.32 22.65 -3.20
CA ALA A 278 -7.98 22.27 -1.83
C ALA A 278 -6.49 22.42 -1.48
N PHE A 279 -5.61 22.54 -2.47
CA PHE A 279 -4.15 22.44 -2.25
C PHE A 279 -3.56 23.69 -1.58
N CYS A 280 -4.08 24.87 -1.91
CA CYS A 280 -3.72 26.12 -1.23
C CYS A 280 -4.65 27.24 -1.69
N SER A 281 -5.21 28.04 -0.77
CA SER A 281 -5.93 29.26 -1.14
C SER A 281 -5.06 30.28 -1.89
N CYS A 282 -3.73 30.14 -1.84
CA CYS A 282 -2.77 30.98 -2.55
C CYS A 282 -2.70 30.72 -4.06
N LEU A 283 -3.16 29.55 -4.53
CA LEU A 283 -3.22 29.21 -5.96
C LEU A 283 -4.59 29.52 -6.60
N LYS A 284 -5.45 30.28 -5.90
CA LYS A 284 -6.62 30.90 -6.53
C LYS A 284 -6.14 31.83 -7.64
N SER A 285 -6.11 31.34 -8.87
CA SER A 285 -6.05 32.24 -10.02
C SER A 285 -7.22 33.21 -9.90
N PRO A 286 -7.00 34.54 -9.89
CA PRO A 286 -8.09 35.49 -9.75
C PRO A 286 -9.06 35.25 -10.89
N SER A 287 -10.30 34.93 -10.52
CA SER A 287 -11.43 34.76 -11.44
C SER A 287 -11.40 35.89 -12.47
N LYS A 288 -11.16 35.54 -13.73
CA LYS A 288 -11.35 36.46 -14.85
C LYS A 288 -12.80 36.93 -14.78
N LYS A 289 -13.01 38.16 -14.32
CA LYS A 289 -14.32 38.82 -14.42
C LYS A 289 -14.78 38.70 -15.88
N PRO A 290 -16.02 38.27 -16.14
CA PRO A 290 -16.54 38.18 -17.50
C PRO A 290 -16.50 39.57 -18.13
N ILE A 291 -15.82 39.68 -19.27
CA ILE A 291 -15.86 40.86 -20.12
C ILE A 291 -17.26 40.88 -20.73
N ASN A 292 -18.11 41.79 -20.25
CA ASN A 292 -19.34 42.13 -20.96
C ASN A 292 -18.93 42.82 -22.27
N VAL A 293 -19.10 42.12 -23.38
CA VAL A 293 -19.05 42.74 -24.71
C VAL A 293 -20.47 43.19 -25.01
N SER A 294 -20.71 44.49 -24.88
CA SER A 294 -21.89 45.14 -25.46
C SER A 294 -21.63 45.42 -26.94
N VAL A 295 -22.50 44.94 -27.81
CA VAL A 295 -22.81 45.57 -29.10
C VAL A 295 -24.32 45.74 -29.14
#